data_AF-J9CJD0-F1
#
_entry.id   AF-J9CJD0-F1
#
_cell.length_a   1.000
_cell.length_b   1.000
_cell.length_c   1.000
_cell.angle_alpha   90.00
_cell.angle_beta   90.00
_cell.angle_gamma   90.00
#
_symmetry.space_group_name_H-M   'P 1'
#
loop_
_entity.id
_entity.type
_entity.pdbx_description
1 polymer ?
#
loop_
_entity_poly.entity_id
_entity_poly.type
_entity_poly.pdbx_seq_one_letter_code
_entity_poly.pdbx_strand_id
1 'polypeptide(L)'
;MAELTSQQKREWAQSLFLNDNLTQQEIAEKVGVTRQTVARWSKDGKWEEYKVGVTLTREQQIASLHRQVAEINRLIAEREEGHRFATAAEADTINKLSTAIKKLEQDASVSDIISVGMKFMNWLRPFDLEECKKYSKLWDAFIKDNL
;
A
#
# COMPACT_ATOMS: atom_id res chain seq x y z
N MET A 1 -11.90 18.91 -16.46
CA MET A 1 -11.48 17.84 -15.52
C MET A 1 -11.88 16.52 -16.15
N ALA A 2 -10.96 15.58 -16.36
CA ALA A 2 -11.31 14.27 -16.88
C ALA A 2 -12.11 13.52 -15.80
N GLU A 3 -13.33 13.07 -16.14
CA GLU A 3 -14.07 12.19 -15.24
C GLU A 3 -13.33 10.86 -15.12
N LEU A 4 -13.14 10.39 -13.88
CA LEU A 4 -12.59 9.07 -13.62
C LEU A 4 -13.49 8.02 -14.28
N THR A 5 -12.87 7.10 -15.01
CA THR A 5 -13.57 5.97 -15.61
C THR A 5 -14.17 5.07 -14.51
N SER A 6 -15.19 4.28 -14.86
CA SER A 6 -15.81 3.36 -13.90
C SER A 6 -14.82 2.36 -13.31
N GLN A 7 -13.79 1.99 -14.06
CA GLN A 7 -12.72 1.10 -13.60
C GLN A 7 -11.86 1.79 -12.53
N GLN A 8 -11.40 3.01 -12.78
CA GLN A 8 -10.61 3.79 -11.82
C GLN A 8 -11.40 4.06 -10.52
N LYS A 9 -12.71 4.33 -10.62
CA LYS A 9 -13.59 4.46 -9.45
C LYS A 9 -13.69 3.16 -8.65
N ARG A 10 -13.73 2.01 -9.32
CA ARG A 10 -13.77 0.70 -8.65
C ARG A 10 -12.47 0.36 -7.93
N GLU A 11 -11.33 0.61 -8.57
CA GLU A 11 -10.00 0.42 -7.98
C GLU A 11 -9.80 1.33 -6.76
N TRP A 12 -10.23 2.59 -6.86
CA TRP A 12 -10.21 3.52 -5.74
C TRP A 12 -11.10 3.06 -4.57
N ALA A 13 -12.33 2.62 -4.86
CA ALA A 13 -13.24 2.07 -3.84
C ALA A 13 -12.68 0.81 -3.16
N GLN A 14 -12.01 -0.06 -3.93
CA GLN A 14 -11.38 -1.28 -3.41
C GLN A 14 -10.25 -0.95 -2.43
N SER A 15 -9.40 0.02 -2.75
CA SER A 15 -8.33 0.47 -1.85
C SER A 15 -8.89 1.01 -0.54
N LEU A 16 -9.93 1.84 -0.58
CA LEU A 16 -10.57 2.37 0.63
C LEU A 16 -11.22 1.26 1.48
N PHE A 17 -11.77 0.23 0.84
CA PHE A 17 -12.41 -0.89 1.54
C PHE A 17 -11.40 -1.82 2.25
N LEU A 18 -10.25 -2.07 1.62
CA LEU A 18 -9.25 -3.00 2.13
C LEU A 18 -8.32 -2.37 3.17
N ASN A 19 -8.03 -1.07 3.03
CA ASN A 19 -7.00 -0.39 3.82
C ASN A 19 -7.56 0.48 4.94
N ASP A 20 -8.83 0.88 4.87
CA ASP A 20 -9.48 1.70 5.90
C ASP A 20 -10.63 0.95 6.60
N ASN A 21 -10.98 1.39 7.82
CA ASN A 21 -12.21 1.00 8.50
C ASN A 21 -13.39 1.93 8.13
N LEU A 22 -13.47 2.29 6.84
CA LEU A 22 -14.56 3.12 6.32
C LEU A 22 -15.79 2.27 5.99
N THR A 23 -16.95 2.83 6.26
CA THR A 23 -18.21 2.24 5.83
C THR A 23 -18.36 2.34 4.31
N GLN A 24 -19.12 1.42 3.71
CA GLN A 24 -19.44 1.48 2.27
C GLN A 24 -20.13 2.79 1.87
N GLN A 25 -20.78 3.48 2.82
CA GLN A 25 -21.40 4.78 2.59
C GLN A 25 -20.34 5.88 2.40
N GLU A 26 -19.33 5.93 3.27
CA GLU A 26 -18.23 6.90 3.18
C GLU A 26 -17.37 6.67 1.94
N ILE A 27 -17.15 5.41 1.56
CA ILE A 27 -16.45 5.04 0.32
C ILE A 27 -17.22 5.55 -0.90
N ALA A 28 -18.56 5.40 -0.90
CA ALA A 28 -19.40 5.85 -2.00
C ALA A 28 -19.37 7.37 -2.19
N GLU A 29 -19.43 8.12 -1.09
CA GLU A 29 -19.34 9.59 -1.09
C GLU A 29 -17.99 10.07 -1.61
N LYS A 30 -16.88 9.43 -1.19
CA LYS A 30 -15.53 9.75 -1.68
C LYS A 30 -15.35 9.45 -3.17
N VAL A 31 -15.82 8.29 -3.62
CA VAL A 31 -15.63 7.81 -5.00
C VAL A 31 -16.60 8.46 -5.98
N GLY A 32 -17.65 9.12 -5.49
CA GLY A 32 -18.69 9.73 -6.31
C GLY A 32 -19.58 8.68 -6.98
N VAL A 33 -19.94 7.63 -6.24
CA VAL A 33 -20.85 6.55 -6.66
C VAL A 33 -21.89 6.29 -5.58
N THR A 34 -22.85 5.40 -5.83
CA THR A 34 -23.83 5.02 -4.81
C THR A 34 -23.27 3.95 -3.88
N ARG A 35 -23.76 3.88 -2.63
CA ARG A 35 -23.42 2.80 -1.69
C ARG A 35 -23.71 1.42 -2.27
N GLN A 36 -24.78 1.27 -3.06
CA GLN A 36 -25.11 0.01 -3.72
C GLN A 36 -24.05 -0.40 -4.75
N THR A 37 -23.45 0.57 -5.45
CA THR A 37 -22.34 0.33 -6.38
C THR A 37 -21.12 -0.24 -5.64
N VAL A 38 -20.75 0.35 -4.50
CA VAL A 38 -19.65 -0.14 -3.66
C VAL A 38 -19.94 -1.53 -3.10
N ALA A 39 -21.15 -1.77 -2.60
CA ALA A 39 -21.57 -3.07 -2.08
C ALA A 39 -21.55 -4.17 -3.16
N ARG A 40 -21.93 -3.83 -4.39
CA ARG A 40 -21.85 -4.75 -5.53
C ARG A 40 -20.40 -5.07 -5.85
N TRP A 41 -19.53 -4.06 -5.96
CA TRP A 41 -18.12 -4.26 -6.23
C TRP A 41 -17.39 -5.06 -5.14
N SER A 42 -17.73 -4.84 -3.87
CA SER A 42 -17.14 -5.58 -2.76
C SER A 42 -17.53 -7.06 -2.77
N LYS A 43 -18.78 -7.36 -3.15
CA LYS A 43 -19.26 -8.73 -3.31
C LYS A 43 -18.66 -9.40 -4.55
N ASP A 44 -18.73 -8.74 -5.71
CA ASP A 44 -18.20 -9.25 -6.98
C ASP A 44 -16.68 -9.46 -6.93
N GLY A 45 -15.97 -8.59 -6.22
CA GLY A 45 -14.53 -8.64 -6.05
C GLY A 45 -14.06 -9.40 -4.81
N LYS A 46 -14.98 -9.98 -4.01
CA LYS A 46 -14.67 -10.73 -2.79
C LYS A 46 -13.75 -9.97 -1.81
N TRP A 47 -13.92 -8.66 -1.68
CA TRP A 47 -12.99 -7.82 -0.92
C TRP A 47 -12.90 -8.21 0.56
N GLU A 48 -13.97 -8.77 1.13
CA GLU A 48 -13.96 -9.30 2.50
C GLU A 48 -13.06 -10.54 2.64
N GLU A 49 -13.04 -11.43 1.64
CA GLU A 49 -12.13 -12.60 1.61
C GLU A 49 -10.68 -12.13 1.48
N TYR A 50 -10.42 -11.07 0.70
CA TYR A 50 -9.10 -10.43 0.65
C TYR A 50 -8.70 -9.84 2.00
N LYS A 51 -9.61 -9.21 2.73
CA LYS A 51 -9.34 -8.67 4.07
C LYS A 51 -8.94 -9.78 5.07
N VAL A 52 -9.51 -10.97 4.93
CA VAL A 52 -9.19 -12.15 5.77
C VAL A 52 -7.96 -12.92 5.28
N GLY A 53 -7.67 -12.91 3.98
CA GLY A 53 -6.51 -13.56 3.36
C GLY A 53 -5.19 -12.78 3.44
N VAL A 54 -5.24 -11.50 3.85
CA VAL A 54 -4.09 -10.59 3.99
C VAL A 54 -3.49 -10.70 5.41
N THR A 55 -3.06 -11.90 5.81
CA THR A 55 -2.26 -12.11 7.04
C THR A 55 -0.75 -12.06 6.77
N LEU A 56 -0.34 -11.41 5.68
CA LEU A 56 1.05 -10.99 5.50
C LEU A 56 1.07 -9.57 4.92
N THR A 57 1.14 -8.58 5.81
CA THR A 57 1.24 -7.17 5.43
C THR A 57 2.49 -6.93 4.59
N ARG A 58 2.52 -5.84 3.82
CA ARG A 58 3.69 -5.43 3.03
C ARG A 58 4.97 -5.41 3.89
N GLU A 59 4.86 -4.88 5.11
CA GLU A 59 5.97 -4.80 6.07
C GLU A 59 6.43 -6.20 6.50
N GLN A 60 5.50 -7.14 6.66
CA GLN A 60 5.84 -8.53 6.99
C GLN A 60 6.51 -9.25 5.81
N GLN A 61 6.13 -8.92 4.56
CA GLN A 61 6.81 -9.41 3.36
C GLN A 61 8.22 -8.85 3.24
N ILE A 62 8.40 -7.53 3.40
CA ILE A 62 9.72 -6.88 3.42
C ILE A 62 10.60 -7.50 4.52
N ALA A 63 10.06 -7.64 5.74
CA ALA A 63 10.78 -8.26 6.86
C ALA A 63 11.18 -9.71 6.57
N SER A 64 10.33 -10.48 5.89
CA SER A 64 10.65 -11.86 5.47
C SER A 64 11.79 -11.90 4.46
N LEU A 65 11.78 -11.01 3.45
CA LEU A 65 12.85 -10.92 2.46
C LEU A 65 14.18 -10.48 3.08
N HIS A 66 14.16 -9.52 4.01
CA HIS A 66 15.37 -9.14 4.76
C HIS A 66 15.95 -10.30 5.56
N ARG A 67 15.10 -11.13 6.20
CA ARG A 67 15.57 -12.33 6.91
C ARG A 67 16.28 -13.31 5.97
N GLN A 68 15.77 -13.51 4.77
CA GLN A 68 16.41 -14.38 3.78
C GLN A 68 17.79 -13.85 3.36
N VAL A 69 17.90 -12.54 3.09
CA VAL A 69 19.19 -11.90 2.77
C VAL A 69 20.18 -12.04 3.94
N ALA A 70 19.71 -11.81 5.17
CA ALA A 70 20.55 -11.94 6.36
C ALA A 70 21.08 -13.37 6.57
N GLU A 71 20.25 -14.39 6.32
CA GLU A 71 20.66 -15.79 6.44
C GLU A 71 21.72 -16.16 5.39
N ILE A 72 21.55 -15.73 4.14
CA ILE A 72 22.56 -15.94 3.09
C ILE A 72 23.89 -15.28 3.48
N ASN A 73 23.86 -14.03 3.97
CA ASN A 73 25.06 -13.33 4.42
C ASN A 73 25.74 -14.02 5.61
N ARG A 74 24.95 -14.59 6.53
CA ARG A 74 25.46 -15.36 7.65
C ARG A 74 26.19 -16.62 7.18
N LEU A 75 25.59 -17.38 6.27
CA LEU A 75 26.23 -18.56 5.68
C LEU A 75 27.55 -18.21 4.97
N ILE A 76 27.61 -17.07 4.28
CA ILE A 76 28.84 -16.59 3.66
C ILE A 76 29.90 -16.24 4.73
N ALA A 77 29.50 -15.62 5.85
CA ALA A 77 30.41 -15.22 6.92
C ALA A 77 30.96 -16.41 7.73
N GLU A 78 30.18 -17.49 7.86
CA GLU A 78 30.57 -18.73 8.55
C GLU A 78 31.57 -19.59 7.75
N ARG A 79 31.89 -19.21 6.50
CA ARG A 79 32.92 -19.88 5.68
C ARG A 79 34.32 -19.70 6.26
N GLU A 80 35.21 -20.60 5.83
CA GLU A 80 36.63 -20.55 6.11
C GLU A 80 37.25 -19.21 5.70
N GLU A 81 38.32 -18.85 6.40
CA GLU A 81 39.05 -17.62 6.14
C GLU A 81 39.60 -17.60 4.70
N GLY A 82 39.44 -16.47 4.03
CA GLY A 82 39.74 -16.35 2.60
C GLY A 82 38.64 -16.83 1.65
N HIS A 83 37.53 -17.40 2.14
CA HIS A 83 36.39 -17.84 1.32
C HIS A 83 35.04 -17.17 1.70
N ARG A 84 35.09 -16.12 2.53
CA ARG A 84 33.93 -15.36 3.02
C ARG A 84 33.41 -14.35 1.99
N PHE A 85 33.14 -14.81 0.79
CA PHE A 85 32.52 -14.03 -0.28
C PHE A 85 31.39 -14.83 -0.93
N ALA A 86 30.44 -14.11 -1.53
CA ALA A 86 29.30 -14.73 -2.20
C ALA A 86 29.74 -15.51 -3.45
N THR A 87 29.12 -16.66 -3.68
CA THR A 87 29.14 -17.33 -4.99
C THR A 87 28.31 -16.54 -6.00
N ALA A 88 28.48 -16.83 -7.29
CA ALA A 88 27.67 -16.20 -8.34
C ALA A 88 26.14 -16.42 -8.12
N ALA A 89 25.74 -17.60 -7.65
CA ALA A 89 24.34 -17.91 -7.37
C ALA A 89 23.79 -17.14 -6.16
N GLU A 90 24.59 -17.00 -5.10
CA GLU A 90 24.23 -16.20 -3.93
C GLU A 90 24.13 -14.72 -4.26
N ALA A 91 25.11 -14.19 -5.01
CA ALA A 91 25.10 -12.81 -5.46
C ALA A 91 23.85 -12.50 -6.31
N ASP A 92 23.48 -13.38 -7.24
CA ASP A 92 22.25 -13.26 -8.03
C ASP A 92 20.99 -13.32 -7.17
N THR A 93 20.95 -14.24 -6.20
CA THR A 93 19.81 -14.38 -5.27
C THR A 93 19.65 -13.13 -4.40
N ILE A 94 20.74 -12.63 -3.81
CA ILE A 94 20.75 -11.39 -3.02
C ILE A 94 20.26 -10.24 -3.89
N ASN A 95 20.75 -10.10 -5.12
CA ASN A 95 20.32 -9.04 -6.03
C ASN A 95 18.81 -9.07 -6.30
N LYS A 96 18.25 -10.27 -6.52
CA LYS A 96 16.81 -10.47 -6.76
C LYS A 96 15.99 -10.11 -5.52
N LEU A 97 16.41 -10.56 -4.34
CA LEU A 97 15.76 -10.23 -3.08
C LEU A 97 15.83 -8.72 -2.78
N SER A 98 16.99 -8.10 -2.96
CA SER A 98 17.17 -6.65 -2.79
C SER A 98 16.34 -5.83 -3.78
N THR A 99 16.21 -6.29 -5.03
CA THR A 99 15.33 -5.65 -6.02
C THR A 99 13.86 -5.77 -5.63
N ALA A 100 13.44 -6.94 -5.14
CA ALA A 100 12.08 -7.16 -4.64
C ALA A 100 11.78 -6.30 -3.40
N ILE A 101 12.72 -6.19 -2.46
CA ILE A 101 12.64 -5.30 -1.29
C ILE A 101 12.49 -3.85 -1.76
N LYS A 102 13.38 -3.37 -2.64
CA LYS A 102 13.34 -1.99 -3.13
C LYS A 102 12.01 -1.68 -3.80
N LYS A 103 11.46 -2.61 -4.60
CA LYS A 103 10.14 -2.45 -5.20
C LYS A 103 9.05 -2.37 -4.13
N LEU A 104 9.07 -3.30 -3.18
CA LEU A 104 8.20 -3.31 -2.00
C LEU A 104 8.51 -2.21 -0.98
N GLU A 105 9.51 -1.35 -1.16
CA GLU A 105 9.74 -0.16 -0.33
C GLU A 105 9.34 1.10 -1.08
N GLN A 106 9.67 1.18 -2.37
CA GLN A 106 9.37 2.31 -3.25
C GLN A 106 7.91 2.38 -3.69
N ASP A 107 7.21 1.26 -3.69
CA ASP A 107 5.76 1.24 -3.92
C ASP A 107 5.05 1.84 -2.69
N ALA A 108 5.39 3.05 -2.21
CA ALA A 108 4.51 3.79 -1.31
C ALA A 108 3.19 3.84 -2.05
N SER A 109 2.32 2.91 -1.68
CA SER A 109 1.17 2.60 -2.47
C SER A 109 0.29 3.83 -2.39
N VAL A 110 -0.57 4.04 -3.37
CA VAL A 110 -1.55 5.12 -3.28
C VAL A 110 -2.32 5.02 -1.94
N SER A 111 -2.45 3.81 -1.39
CA SER A 111 -2.94 3.55 -0.03
C SER A 111 -2.07 4.15 1.08
N ASP A 112 -0.74 4.08 1.01
CA ASP A 112 0.16 4.67 2.02
C ASP A 112 0.08 6.21 2.02
N ILE A 113 0.04 6.81 0.82
CA ILE A 113 -0.14 8.27 0.65
C ILE A 113 -1.52 8.71 1.18
N ILE A 114 -2.56 7.92 0.88
CA ILE A 114 -3.92 8.13 1.40
C ILE A 114 -3.94 8.03 2.94
N SER A 115 -3.32 6.99 3.51
CA SER A 115 -3.28 6.74 4.95
C SER A 115 -2.62 7.88 5.73
N VAL A 116 -1.46 8.36 5.26
CA VAL A 116 -0.76 9.50 5.86
C VAL A 116 -1.61 10.77 5.78
N GLY A 117 -2.21 11.05 4.61
CA GLY A 117 -3.10 12.20 4.44
C GLY A 117 -4.31 12.18 5.37
N MET A 118 -4.91 11.01 5.58
CA MET A 118 -6.04 10.87 6.49
C MET A 118 -5.63 11.06 7.96
N LYS A 119 -4.48 10.52 8.38
CA LYS A 119 -3.95 10.78 9.74
C LYS A 119 -3.71 12.28 9.96
N PHE A 120 -3.11 12.96 8.97
CA PHE A 120 -2.88 14.40 9.01
C PHE A 120 -4.18 15.20 9.09
N MET A 121 -5.18 14.88 8.26
CA MET A 121 -6.47 15.56 8.27
C MET A 121 -7.25 15.33 9.57
N ASN A 122 -7.22 14.11 10.12
CA ASN A 122 -7.86 13.80 11.40
C ASN A 122 -7.22 14.57 12.56
N TRP A 123 -5.89 14.74 12.54
CA TRP A 123 -5.18 15.59 13.48
C TRP A 123 -5.56 17.07 13.31
N LEU A 124 -5.68 17.58 12.07
CA LEU A 124 -5.98 18.98 11.78
C LEU A 124 -7.43 19.38 12.08
N ARG A 125 -8.38 18.47 11.86
CA ARG A 125 -9.84 18.69 12.01
C ARG A 125 -10.27 19.36 13.33
N PRO A 126 -9.80 18.96 14.53
CA PRO A 126 -10.18 19.61 15.78
C PRO A 126 -9.58 21.02 15.97
N PHE A 127 -8.52 21.38 15.25
CA PHE A 127 -7.90 22.71 15.35
C PHE A 127 -8.52 23.70 14.37
N ASP A 128 -8.70 23.30 13.11
CA ASP A 128 -9.28 24.13 12.07
C ASP A 128 -10.00 23.28 11.02
N LEU A 129 -11.33 23.38 11.01
CA LEU A 129 -12.17 22.63 10.09
C LEU A 129 -12.10 23.16 8.65
N GLU A 130 -11.94 24.47 8.46
CA GLU A 130 -11.88 25.06 7.12
C GLU A 130 -10.54 24.76 6.45
N GLU A 131 -9.45 24.84 7.20
CA GLU A 131 -8.14 24.48 6.69
C GLU A 131 -8.06 22.96 6.42
N CYS A 132 -8.68 22.12 7.27
CA CYS A 132 -8.83 20.68 7.01
C CYS A 132 -9.54 20.39 5.68
N LYS A 133 -10.63 21.11 5.36
CA LYS A 133 -11.35 20.95 4.07
C LYS A 133 -10.48 21.36 2.89
N LYS A 134 -9.69 22.44 3.03
CA LYS A 134 -8.78 22.92 1.99
C LYS A 134 -7.65 21.93 1.73
N TYR A 135 -6.99 21.44 2.78
CA TYR A 135 -5.97 20.39 2.66
C TYR A 135 -6.55 19.11 2.09
N SER A 136 -7.78 18.72 2.44
CA SER A 136 -8.43 17.55 1.83
C SER A 136 -8.50 17.66 0.31
N LYS A 137 -8.95 18.82 -0.20
CA LYS A 137 -9.06 19.04 -1.65
C LYS A 137 -7.70 19.01 -2.34
N LEU A 138 -6.67 19.60 -1.72
CA LEU A 138 -5.30 19.61 -2.24
C LEU A 138 -4.69 18.21 -2.22
N TRP A 139 -4.95 17.44 -1.15
CA TRP A 139 -4.47 16.07 -1.01
C TRP A 139 -5.13 15.14 -2.03
N ASP A 140 -6.44 15.29 -2.26
CA ASP A 140 -7.16 14.56 -3.31
C ASP A 140 -6.61 14.87 -4.72
N ALA A 141 -6.24 16.14 -4.98
CA ALA A 141 -5.60 16.53 -6.24
C ALA A 141 -4.18 15.94 -6.37
N PHE A 142 -3.39 15.96 -5.29
CA PHE A 142 -2.06 15.36 -5.24
C PHE A 142 -2.10 13.85 -5.49
N ILE A 143 -3.04 13.12 -4.87
CA ILE A 143 -3.21 11.68 -5.09
C ILE A 143 -3.53 11.40 -6.56
N LYS A 144 -4.42 12.20 -7.20
CA LYS A 144 -4.78 12.04 -8.61
C LYS A 144 -3.62 12.27 -9.58
N ASP A 145 -2.64 13.07 -9.20
CA ASP A 145 -1.46 13.37 -10.02
C ASP A 145 -0.34 12.32 -9.86
N ASN A 146 -0.38 11.54 -8.77
CA ASN A 146 0.59 10.48 -8.43
C ASN A 146 0.02 9.06 -8.64
N LEU A 147 -1.13 8.96 -9.29
CA LEU A 147 -1.82 7.73 -9.70
C LEU A 147 -1.52 7.42 -11.18
#